data_AF-X0WGG5-F1
#
_entry.id   AF-X0WGG5-F1
#
_cell.length_a   1.000
_cell.length_b   1.000
_cell.length_c   1.000
_cell.angle_alpha   90.00
_cell.angle_beta   90.00
_cell.angle_gamma   90.00
#
_symmetry.space_group_name_H-M   'P 1'
#
loop_
_entity.id
_entity.type
_entity.pdbx_description
1 polymer ?
#
loop_
_entity_poly.entity_id
_entity_poly.type
_entity_poly.pdbx_seq_one_letter_code
_entity_poly.pdbx_strand_id
1 'polypeptide(L)'
;PEQLRPKLFRGRFRAINYDWWKDINIEDFGAYWGGEVAAAFLTKYLRPEIVTIYTKQPIGKLVFKNKLKKDPDGNVEILNLFWDFKLNTFNNDLVHPILVYADLMATGDNRNIETAGMIYDTEIARFIRED
;
A
#
# COMPACT_ATOMS: atom_id res chain seq x y z
N PRO A 1 0.93 6.19 -21.89
CA PRO A 1 1.65 5.75 -20.67
C PRO A 1 1.10 4.40 -20.20
N GLU A 2 1.94 3.37 -20.19
CA GLU A 2 1.54 2.04 -19.71
C GLU A 2 1.46 2.06 -18.18
N GLN A 3 0.26 1.84 -17.60
CA GLN A 3 0.12 1.77 -16.15
C GLN A 3 0.73 0.45 -15.64
N LEU A 4 1.66 0.53 -14.70
CA LEU A 4 2.25 -0.65 -14.05
C LEU A 4 1.21 -1.42 -13.22
N ARG A 5 0.28 -0.71 -12.59
CA ARG A 5 -0.66 -1.24 -11.59
C ARG A 5 -1.55 -2.40 -12.08
N PRO A 6 -2.18 -2.36 -13.27
CA PRO A 6 -2.98 -3.47 -13.77
C PRO A 6 -2.18 -4.78 -13.97
N LYS A 7 -0.88 -4.69 -14.29
CA LYS A 7 -0.01 -5.87 -14.50
C LYS A 7 0.37 -6.57 -13.19
N LEU A 8 0.13 -5.93 -12.06
CA LEU A 8 0.50 -6.43 -10.73
C LEU A 8 -0.68 -7.06 -10.01
N PHE A 9 -1.90 -6.92 -10.51
CA PHE A 9 -3.11 -7.29 -9.81
C PHE A 9 -3.21 -8.80 -9.57
N ARG A 10 -3.31 -9.21 -8.30
CA ARG A 10 -3.52 -10.61 -7.90
C ARG A 10 -4.96 -10.90 -7.51
N GLY A 11 -5.69 -9.88 -7.07
CA GLY A 11 -7.10 -9.99 -6.74
C GLY A 11 -7.58 -8.85 -5.86
N ARG A 12 -8.90 -8.72 -5.83
CA ARG A 12 -9.62 -7.82 -4.94
C ARG A 12 -10.50 -8.62 -3.98
N PHE A 13 -10.54 -8.15 -2.75
CA PHE A 13 -11.14 -8.83 -1.63
C PHE A 13 -11.87 -7.83 -0.73
N ARG A 14 -12.79 -8.34 0.08
CA ARG A 14 -13.45 -7.58 1.14
C ARG A 14 -13.10 -8.21 2.49
N ALA A 15 -12.73 -7.36 3.44
CA ALA A 15 -12.60 -7.75 4.84
C ALA A 15 -13.94 -7.61 5.56
N ILE A 16 -14.17 -8.43 6.58
CA ILE A 16 -15.40 -8.33 7.41
C ILE A 16 -15.38 -7.06 8.27
N ASN A 17 -14.21 -6.72 8.83
CA ASN A 17 -14.00 -5.49 9.59
C ASN A 17 -13.22 -4.50 8.73
N TYR A 18 -13.61 -3.23 8.75
CA TYR A 18 -12.94 -2.15 8.03
C TYR A 18 -11.51 -1.90 8.55
N ASP A 19 -11.32 -1.99 9.86
CA ASP A 19 -10.06 -1.66 10.55
C ASP A 19 -9.15 -2.88 10.79
N TRP A 20 -9.45 -4.02 10.15
CA TRP A 20 -8.72 -5.28 10.33
C TRP A 20 -7.20 -5.16 10.13
N TRP A 21 -6.77 -4.22 9.30
CA TRP A 21 -5.36 -3.95 8.99
C TRP A 21 -4.58 -3.42 10.20
N LYS A 22 -5.26 -2.87 11.22
CA LYS A 22 -4.65 -2.43 12.48
C LYS A 22 -4.27 -3.58 13.40
N ASP A 23 -4.94 -4.72 13.26
CA ASP A 23 -4.82 -5.87 14.17
C ASP A 23 -3.86 -6.95 13.66
N ILE A 24 -3.13 -6.67 12.57
CA ILE A 24 -2.25 -7.65 11.93
C ILE A 24 -0.82 -7.13 11.80
N ASN A 25 0.13 -8.04 11.96
CA ASN A 25 1.50 -7.81 11.49
C ASN A 25 1.61 -8.32 10.05
N ILE A 26 1.77 -7.41 9.09
CA ILE A 26 1.83 -7.76 7.66
C ILE A 26 3.11 -8.52 7.31
N GLU A 27 4.18 -8.36 8.09
CA GLU A 27 5.45 -9.05 7.90
C GLU A 27 5.34 -10.57 8.09
N ASP A 28 4.39 -11.05 8.91
CA ASP A 28 4.10 -12.48 9.12
C ASP A 28 3.66 -13.21 7.83
N PHE A 29 3.36 -12.43 6.79
CA PHE A 29 2.93 -12.87 5.47
C PHE A 29 3.96 -12.56 4.37
N GLY A 30 5.13 -12.00 4.73
CA GLY A 30 6.13 -11.53 3.75
C GLY A 30 5.52 -10.52 2.77
N ALA A 31 4.78 -9.57 3.33
CA ALA A 31 4.00 -8.59 2.59
C ALA A 31 4.22 -7.19 3.17
N TYR A 32 3.81 -6.18 2.42
CA TYR A 32 4.00 -4.77 2.76
C TYR A 32 2.71 -3.98 2.56
N TRP A 33 2.47 -2.99 3.41
CA TRP A 33 1.42 -2.01 3.25
C TRP A 33 1.81 -0.98 2.19
N GLY A 34 0.89 -0.75 1.24
CA GLY A 34 1.00 0.31 0.23
C GLY A 34 -0.21 1.24 0.25
N GLY A 35 -0.26 2.13 -0.75
CA GLY A 35 -1.37 3.08 -0.93
C GLY A 35 -1.79 3.80 0.35
N GLU A 36 -3.09 3.84 0.60
CA GLU A 36 -3.67 4.64 1.69
C GLU A 36 -3.29 4.18 3.09
N VAL A 37 -3.12 2.87 3.32
CA VAL A 37 -2.69 2.36 4.63
C VAL A 37 -1.27 2.81 4.95
N ALA A 38 -0.35 2.69 3.99
CA ALA A 38 1.01 3.21 4.17
C ALA A 38 1.01 4.74 4.35
N ALA A 39 0.18 5.45 3.58
CA ALA A 39 0.03 6.89 3.72
C ALA A 39 -0.48 7.32 5.11
N ALA A 40 -1.45 6.58 5.66
CA ALA A 40 -1.96 6.79 7.00
C ALA A 40 -0.86 6.55 8.06
N PHE A 41 0.00 5.55 7.87
CA PHE A 41 1.15 5.34 8.76
C PHE A 41 2.16 6.48 8.71
N LEU A 42 2.48 6.97 7.51
CA LEU A 42 3.48 8.03 7.28
C LEU A 42 3.01 9.41 7.75
N THR A 43 1.75 9.76 7.46
CA THR A 43 1.24 11.13 7.65
C THR A 43 0.37 11.29 8.90
N LYS A 44 -0.21 10.21 9.41
CA LYS A 44 -1.30 10.22 10.41
C LYS A 44 -2.50 11.10 10.03
N TYR A 45 -2.65 11.42 8.74
CA TYR A 45 -3.65 12.35 8.23
C TYR A 45 -4.84 11.64 7.58
N LEU A 46 -4.55 10.69 6.69
CA LEU A 46 -5.57 10.00 5.89
C LEU A 46 -6.20 8.83 6.66
N ARG A 47 -7.53 8.72 6.64
CA ARG A 47 -8.23 7.48 6.98
C ARG A 47 -8.33 6.60 5.73
N PRO A 48 -7.73 5.40 5.70
CA PRO A 48 -7.77 4.53 4.52
C PRO A 48 -9.19 4.04 4.23
N GLU A 49 -9.57 4.04 2.95
CA GLU A 49 -10.73 3.39 2.34
C GLU A 49 -10.34 2.13 1.59
N ILE A 50 -9.17 2.15 0.93
CA ILE A 50 -8.61 0.99 0.23
C ILE A 50 -7.36 0.50 0.94
N VAL A 51 -7.39 -0.76 1.37
CA VAL A 51 -6.22 -1.46 1.90
C VAL A 51 -5.44 -2.07 0.76
N THR A 52 -4.25 -1.53 0.46
CA THR A 52 -3.37 -2.03 -0.61
C THR A 52 -2.23 -2.86 0.00
N ILE A 53 -2.03 -4.08 -0.50
CA ILE A 53 -0.99 -5.01 -0.01
C ILE A 53 -0.09 -5.43 -1.16
N TYR A 54 1.22 -5.33 -0.99
CA TYR A 54 2.21 -5.83 -1.94
C TYR A 54 2.88 -7.08 -1.41
N THR A 55 2.95 -8.15 -2.21
CA THR A 55 3.68 -9.36 -1.82
C THR A 55 4.12 -10.21 -3.02
N LYS A 56 5.29 -10.88 -2.88
CA LYS A 56 5.73 -11.98 -3.75
C LYS A 56 5.26 -13.36 -3.22
N GLN A 57 4.75 -13.44 -1.99
CA GLN A 57 4.38 -14.69 -1.33
C GLN A 57 3.02 -15.22 -1.79
N PRO A 58 2.72 -16.52 -1.66
CA PRO A 58 1.37 -17.05 -1.84
C PRO A 58 0.36 -16.37 -0.90
N ILE A 59 -0.74 -15.86 -1.46
CA ILE A 59 -1.72 -15.05 -0.69
C ILE A 59 -2.67 -15.88 0.17
N GLY A 60 -2.66 -17.23 0.05
CA GLY A 60 -3.63 -18.10 0.73
C GLY A 60 -3.64 -17.95 2.25
N LYS A 61 -2.47 -17.91 2.89
CA LYS A 61 -2.34 -17.71 4.35
C LYS A 61 -2.88 -16.34 4.77
N LEU A 62 -2.56 -15.29 4.01
CA LEU A 62 -3.01 -13.91 4.26
C LEU A 62 -4.53 -13.80 4.14
N VAL A 63 -5.10 -14.33 3.06
CA VAL A 63 -6.54 -14.32 2.80
C VAL A 63 -7.29 -15.12 3.87
N PHE A 64 -6.81 -16.32 4.21
CA PHE A 64 -7.48 -17.20 5.17
C PHE A 64 -7.44 -16.65 6.60
N LYS A 65 -6.26 -16.28 7.12
CA LYS A 65 -6.13 -15.79 8.50
C LYS A 65 -6.92 -14.51 8.75
N ASN A 66 -6.98 -13.63 7.75
CA ASN A 66 -7.67 -12.34 7.86
C ASN A 66 -9.12 -12.38 7.34
N LYS A 67 -9.64 -13.58 7.05
CA LYS A 67 -11.02 -13.82 6.60
C LYS A 67 -11.42 -12.95 5.40
N LEU A 68 -10.48 -12.70 4.50
CA LEU A 68 -10.71 -11.92 3.29
C LEU A 68 -11.52 -12.74 2.29
N LYS A 69 -12.59 -12.17 1.75
CA LYS A 69 -13.43 -12.82 0.75
C LYS A 69 -13.21 -12.18 -0.61
N LYS A 70 -13.07 -12.98 -1.67
CA LYS A 70 -12.90 -12.44 -3.02
C LYS A 70 -14.12 -11.59 -3.38
N ASP A 71 -13.87 -10.37 -3.83
CA ASP A 71 -14.90 -9.39 -4.14
C ASP A 71 -14.34 -8.36 -5.15
N PRO A 72 -14.87 -8.29 -6.39
CA PRO A 72 -14.45 -7.30 -7.38
C PRO A 72 -14.59 -5.84 -6.94
N ASP A 73 -15.55 -5.57 -6.04
CA ASP A 73 -15.82 -4.24 -5.47
C ASP A 73 -15.27 -4.11 -4.03
N GLY A 74 -14.44 -5.07 -3.63
CA GLY A 74 -13.85 -5.14 -2.32
C GLY A 74 -12.87 -4.00 -2.02
N ASN A 75 -12.72 -3.69 -0.74
CA ASN A 75 -11.87 -2.62 -0.23
C ASN A 75 -10.43 -3.07 0.08
N VAL A 76 -10.05 -4.29 -0.29
CA VAL A 76 -8.70 -4.82 -0.14
C VAL A 76 -8.17 -5.21 -1.51
N GLU A 77 -7.07 -4.60 -1.92
CA GLU A 77 -6.34 -4.91 -3.15
C GLU A 77 -5.02 -5.60 -2.81
N ILE A 78 -4.75 -6.74 -3.45
CA ILE A 78 -3.47 -7.44 -3.32
C ILE A 78 -2.74 -7.41 -4.66
N LEU A 79 -1.52 -6.86 -4.64
CA LEU A 79 -0.66 -6.64 -5.78
C LEU A 79 0.63 -7.47 -5.66
N ASN A 80 1.17 -7.85 -6.81
CA ASN A 80 2.50 -8.43 -6.93
C ASN A 80 3.53 -7.36 -6.57
N LEU A 81 4.43 -7.72 -5.67
CA LEU A 81 5.63 -6.93 -5.41
C LEU A 81 6.58 -7.06 -6.61
N PHE A 82 6.88 -5.95 -7.27
CA PHE A 82 7.65 -5.93 -8.53
C PHE A 82 9.05 -5.35 -8.42
N TRP A 83 9.39 -4.75 -7.28
CA TRP A 83 10.73 -4.26 -7.00
C TRP A 83 11.50 -5.26 -6.13
N ASP A 84 12.81 -5.11 -6.11
CA ASP A 84 13.72 -5.86 -5.26
C ASP A 84 14.65 -4.85 -4.58
N PHE A 85 14.09 -4.10 -3.62
CA PHE A 85 14.89 -3.13 -2.89
C PHE A 85 15.69 -3.88 -1.83
N LYS A 86 16.98 -4.10 -2.12
CA LYS A 86 18.04 -4.19 -1.09
C LYS A 86 18.30 -2.84 -0.41
N LEU A 87 17.62 -1.77 -0.85
CA LEU A 87 17.65 -0.44 -0.29
C LEU A 87 16.55 -0.31 0.77
N ASN A 88 16.97 -0.30 2.04
CA ASN A 88 16.25 0.24 3.20
C ASN A 88 14.74 0.38 3.02
N THR A 89 14.01 -0.68 3.39
CA THR A 89 12.57 -0.58 3.68
C THR A 89 12.37 0.57 4.66
N PHE A 90 11.62 1.57 4.21
CA PHE A 90 11.23 2.72 5.01
C PHE A 90 10.23 2.22 6.06
N ASN A 91 10.73 1.61 7.14
CA ASN A 91 10.05 0.65 8.02
C ASN A 91 9.72 -0.69 7.33
N ASN A 92 9.91 -1.80 8.07
CA ASN A 92 9.85 -3.16 7.51
C ASN A 92 8.47 -3.58 7.00
N ASP A 93 7.41 -2.90 7.40
CA ASP A 93 6.03 -3.21 7.08
C ASP A 93 5.43 -2.33 5.96
N LEU A 94 6.14 -1.28 5.52
CA LEU A 94 5.67 -0.33 4.50
C LEU A 94 6.46 -0.45 3.19
N VAL A 95 5.81 -0.11 2.08
CA VAL A 95 6.51 0.14 0.82
C VAL A 95 7.24 1.49 0.85
N HIS A 96 8.23 1.68 -0.04
CA HIS A 96 8.99 2.92 -0.12
C HIS A 96 8.07 4.14 -0.36
N PRO A 97 8.31 5.32 0.26
CA PRO A 97 7.46 6.50 0.13
C PRO A 97 7.17 6.93 -1.31
N ILE A 98 8.13 6.75 -2.22
CA ILE A 98 7.93 7.02 -3.67
C ILE A 98 6.81 6.19 -4.28
N LEU A 99 6.64 4.94 -3.84
CA LEU A 99 5.56 4.09 -4.33
C LEU A 99 4.25 4.45 -3.65
N VAL A 100 4.26 4.80 -2.36
CA VAL A 100 3.07 5.32 -1.68
C VAL A 100 2.55 6.55 -2.41
N TYR A 101 3.44 7.50 -2.74
CA TYR A 101 3.14 8.68 -3.56
C TYR A 101 2.50 8.28 -4.90
N ALA A 102 3.14 7.40 -5.67
CA ALA A 102 2.63 6.97 -6.97
C ALA A 102 1.26 6.28 -6.86
N ASP A 103 1.06 5.46 -5.84
CA ASP A 103 -0.21 4.78 -5.58
C ASP A 103 -1.34 5.76 -5.30
N LEU A 104 -1.09 6.76 -4.46
CA LEU A 104 -2.08 7.79 -4.12
C LEU A 104 -2.41 8.66 -5.34
N MET A 105 -1.40 9.13 -6.07
CA MET A 105 -1.58 9.94 -7.28
C MET A 105 -2.36 9.20 -8.36
N ALA A 106 -2.16 7.89 -8.49
CA ALA A 106 -2.87 7.06 -9.46
C ALA A 106 -4.38 6.94 -9.20
N THR A 107 -4.85 7.24 -7.98
CA THR A 107 -6.29 7.15 -7.64
C THR A 107 -7.11 8.29 -8.23
N GLY A 108 -6.51 9.46 -8.45
CA GLY A 108 -7.23 10.68 -8.83
C GLY A 108 -8.15 11.25 -7.74
N ASP A 109 -8.16 10.68 -6.54
CA ASP A 109 -8.94 11.18 -5.41
C ASP A 109 -8.24 12.38 -4.74
N ASN A 110 -9.00 13.43 -4.43
CA ASN A 110 -8.45 14.67 -3.90
C ASN A 110 -7.76 14.48 -2.53
N ARG A 111 -8.28 13.62 -1.65
CA ARG A 111 -7.67 13.36 -0.34
C ARG A 111 -6.36 12.61 -0.50
N ASN A 112 -6.32 11.68 -1.44
CA ASN A 112 -5.12 10.93 -1.78
C ASN A 112 -4.06 11.84 -2.41
N ILE A 113 -4.44 12.74 -3.32
CA ILE A 113 -3.53 13.72 -3.93
C ILE A 113 -2.96 14.68 -2.87
N GLU A 114 -3.79 15.19 -1.96
CA GLU A 114 -3.32 16.03 -0.85
C GLU A 114 -2.32 15.28 0.04
N THR A 115 -2.65 14.04 0.42
CA THR A 115 -1.78 13.20 1.26
C THR A 115 -0.48 12.86 0.53
N ALA A 116 -0.52 12.64 -0.79
CA ALA A 116 0.66 12.43 -1.62
C ALA A 116 1.58 13.65 -1.60
N GLY A 117 1.02 14.87 -1.64
CA GLY A 117 1.78 16.11 -1.47
C GLY A 117 2.56 16.15 -0.15
N MET A 118 1.90 15.79 0.97
CA MET A 118 2.57 15.71 2.28
C MET A 118 3.74 14.72 2.26
N ILE A 119 3.54 13.52 1.71
CA ILE A 119 4.59 12.49 1.62
C ILE A 119 5.75 12.97 0.75
N TYR A 120 5.45 13.68 -0.35
CA TYR A 120 6.49 14.24 -1.20
C TYR A 120 7.36 15.23 -0.41
N ASP A 121 6.73 16.16 0.31
CA ASP A 121 7.45 17.19 1.06
C ASP A 121 8.26 16.61 2.23
N THR A 122 7.73 15.62 2.95
CA THR A 122 8.39 15.08 4.16
C THR A 122 9.38 13.96 3.85
N GLU A 123 9.07 13.08 2.90
CA GLU A 123 9.83 11.84 2.68
C GLU A 123 10.70 11.85 1.42
N ILE A 124 10.35 12.63 0.40
CA ILE A 124 10.98 12.55 -0.93
C ILE A 124 11.84 13.79 -1.23
N ALA A 125 11.28 14.99 -1.05
CA ALA A 125 11.93 16.26 -1.42
C ALA A 125 13.26 16.49 -0.69
N ARG A 126 13.42 15.97 0.53
CA ARG A 126 14.67 16.04 1.29
C ARG A 126 15.85 15.35 0.61
N PHE A 127 15.62 14.33 -0.20
CA PHE A 127 16.67 13.60 -0.93
C PHE A 127 16.96 14.18 -2.32
N ILE A 128 16.13 15.11 -2.80
CA ILE A 128 16.32 15.79 -4.11
C ILE A 128 17.11 17.09 -3.93
N ARG A 129 17.18 17.64 -2.71
CA ARG A 129 17.84 18.93 -2.40
C ARG A 129 19.31 18.79 -1.97
N GLU A 130 19.84 17.58 -1.87
CA GLU A 130 21.25 17.33 -1.52
C GLU A 130 22.17 17.14 -2.75
N ASP A 131 21.63 17.31 -3.96
CA ASP A 131 22.37 17.41 -5.24
C ASP A 131 22.33 18.85 -5.80
#